data_AF-A0A5C8BM66-F1
#
_entry.id   AF-A0A5C8BM66-F1
#
_cell.length_a   1.000
_cell.length_b   1.000
_cell.length_c   1.000
_cell.angle_alpha   90.00
_cell.angle_beta   90.00
_cell.angle_gamma   90.00
#
_symmetry.space_group_name_H-M   'P 1'
#
loop_
_entity.id
_entity.type
_entity.pdbx_description
1 polymer ?
#
loop_
_entity_poly.entity_id
_entity_poly.type
_entity_poly.pdbx_seq_one_letter_code
_entity_poly.pdbx_strand_id
1 'polypeptide(L)'
;MTNQEYAKEIVQTIYTQLGGSKFTAMTGAKLSYSINSKNQPVLHCKLPANIQTKNNINLVLITYNIGLDVYEYTFINSRIPDTEKRIIKQIDEVYTDDLIQYFEQETGLYCYL
;
A
#
# COMPACT_ATOMS: atom_id res chain seq x y z
N MET A 1 10.40 -10.45 -20.57
CA MET A 1 10.06 -10.00 -19.20
C MET A 1 9.01 -10.95 -18.65
N THR A 2 9.29 -11.60 -17.54
CA THR A 2 8.31 -12.45 -16.83
C THR A 2 7.27 -11.58 -16.12
N ASN A 3 6.09 -12.13 -15.81
CA ASN A 3 5.08 -11.40 -15.02
C ASN A 3 5.63 -10.92 -13.67
N GLN A 4 6.58 -11.67 -13.09
CA GLN A 4 7.24 -11.29 -11.83
C GLN A 4 8.20 -10.11 -11.98
N GLU A 5 8.97 -10.06 -13.06
CA GLU A 5 9.86 -8.93 -13.36
C GLU A 5 9.04 -7.65 -13.61
N TYR A 6 7.99 -7.76 -14.41
CA TYR A 6 7.09 -6.64 -14.67
C TYR A 6 6.41 -6.13 -13.38
N ALA A 7 5.89 -7.04 -12.55
CA ALA A 7 5.28 -6.65 -11.27
C ALA A 7 6.29 -5.97 -10.33
N LYS A 8 7.54 -6.42 -10.32
CA LYS A 8 8.62 -5.80 -9.54
C LYS A 8 8.90 -4.37 -10.01
N GLU A 9 8.93 -4.13 -11.31
CA GLU A 9 9.12 -2.78 -11.89
C GLU A 9 7.97 -1.85 -11.50
N ILE A 10 6.72 -2.28 -11.69
CA ILE A 10 5.55 -1.48 -11.31
C ILE A 10 5.54 -1.16 -9.82
N VAL A 11 5.86 -2.13 -8.96
CA VAL A 11 5.90 -1.88 -7.51
C VAL A 11 7.04 -0.93 -7.12
N GLN A 12 8.16 -0.97 -7.84
CA GLN A 12 9.23 0.02 -7.65
C GLN A 12 8.77 1.43 -8.06
N THR A 13 7.93 1.55 -9.09
CA THR A 13 7.29 2.82 -9.48
C THR A 13 6.35 3.31 -8.39
N ILE A 14 5.45 2.47 -7.87
CA ILE A 14 4.56 2.82 -6.75
C ILE A 14 5.38 3.32 -5.55
N TYR A 15 6.43 2.58 -5.19
CA TYR A 15 7.29 2.95 -4.08
C TYR A 15 7.96 4.32 -4.30
N THR A 16 8.40 4.61 -5.53
CA THR A 16 8.99 5.90 -5.87
C THR A 16 7.97 7.03 -5.78
N GLN A 17 6.74 6.81 -6.25
CA GLN A 17 5.64 7.79 -6.19
C GLN A 17 5.22 8.10 -4.74
N LEU A 18 5.31 7.13 -3.84
CA LEU A 18 5.09 7.36 -2.39
C LEU A 18 6.20 8.18 -1.73
N GLY A 19 7.31 8.46 -2.42
CA GLY A 19 8.46 9.19 -1.88
C GLY A 19 9.71 8.32 -1.64
N GLY A 20 9.70 7.06 -2.05
CA GLY A 20 10.87 6.18 -2.03
C GLY A 20 11.48 6.01 -0.64
N SER A 21 12.80 6.16 -0.52
CA SER A 21 13.50 5.97 0.76
C SER A 21 13.00 6.89 1.87
N LYS A 22 12.45 8.07 1.55
CA LYS A 22 11.84 8.96 2.54
C LYS A 22 10.58 8.34 3.15
N PHE A 23 9.73 7.74 2.32
CA PHE A 23 8.52 7.04 2.78
C PHE A 23 8.86 5.98 3.82
N THR A 24 9.83 5.10 3.53
CA THR A 24 10.25 4.04 4.46
C THR A 24 10.94 4.59 5.71
N ALA A 25 11.71 5.66 5.59
CA ALA A 25 12.32 6.33 6.74
C ALA A 25 11.28 6.95 7.68
N MET A 26 10.24 7.59 7.16
CA MET A 26 9.21 8.27 7.95
C MET A 26 8.21 7.30 8.58
N THR A 27 7.79 6.28 7.82
CA THR A 27 6.75 5.33 8.26
C THR A 27 7.33 4.10 8.98
N GLY A 28 8.62 3.80 8.77
CA GLY A 28 9.24 2.54 9.18
C GLY A 28 8.69 1.31 8.44
N ALA A 29 7.92 1.50 7.36
CA ALA A 29 7.26 0.41 6.66
C ALA A 29 8.28 -0.59 6.08
N LYS A 30 8.00 -1.89 6.25
CA LYS A 30 8.67 -2.96 5.53
C LYS A 30 7.91 -3.26 4.24
N LEU A 31 8.62 -3.25 3.13
CA LEU A 31 8.04 -3.44 1.81
C LEU A 31 8.22 -4.88 1.31
N SER A 32 7.19 -5.41 0.68
CA SER A 32 7.24 -6.63 -0.13
C SER A 32 6.25 -6.50 -1.29
N TYR A 33 6.26 -7.44 -2.23
CA TYR A 33 5.34 -7.39 -3.36
C TYR A 33 4.78 -8.75 -3.72
N SER A 34 3.64 -8.74 -4.39
CA SER A 34 3.01 -9.93 -4.96
C SER A 34 2.27 -9.59 -6.24
N ILE A 35 1.68 -10.62 -6.84
CA ILE A 35 0.70 -10.49 -7.93
C ILE A 35 -0.62 -11.05 -7.39
N ASN A 36 -1.72 -10.31 -7.52
CA ASN A 36 -3.03 -10.77 -7.05
C ASN A 36 -3.67 -11.78 -8.03
N SER A 37 -4.86 -12.30 -7.70
CA SER A 37 -5.59 -13.25 -8.54
C SER A 37 -6.03 -12.69 -9.91
N LYS A 38 -6.05 -11.36 -10.08
CA LYS A 38 -6.33 -10.67 -11.34
C LYS A 38 -5.05 -10.36 -12.14
N ASN A 39 -3.92 -10.96 -11.77
CA ASN A 39 -2.61 -10.72 -12.38
C ASN A 39 -2.13 -9.26 -12.27
N GLN A 40 -2.55 -8.53 -11.23
CA GLN A 40 -2.14 -7.15 -10.97
C GLN A 40 -1.00 -7.10 -9.94
N PRO A 41 0.01 -6.24 -10.13
CA PRO A 41 1.07 -6.00 -9.15
C PRO A 41 0.51 -5.37 -7.88
N VAL A 42 1.02 -5.81 -6.72
CA VAL A 42 0.63 -5.30 -5.41
C VAL A 42 1.86 -4.96 -4.59
N LEU A 43 1.98 -3.72 -4.14
CA LEU A 43 2.93 -3.31 -3.10
C LEU A 43 2.31 -3.55 -1.73
N HIS A 44 3.05 -4.23 -0.85
CA HIS A 44 2.68 -4.47 0.54
C HIS A 44 3.51 -3.56 1.43
N CYS A 45 2.85 -2.68 2.18
CA CYS A 45 3.48 -1.82 3.17
C CYS A 45 3.10 -2.33 4.57
N LYS A 46 3.97 -3.12 5.18
CA LYS A 46 3.78 -3.60 6.56
C LYS A 46 4.31 -2.56 7.54
N LEU A 47 3.42 -1.96 8.31
CA LEU A 47 3.76 -0.93 9.28
C LEU A 47 4.34 -1.56 10.57
N PRO A 48 5.30 -0.89 11.24
CA PRO A 48 5.83 -1.33 12.52
C PRO A 48 4.74 -1.58 13.57
N ALA A 49 4.95 -2.58 14.43
CA ALA A 49 3.93 -2.94 15.42
C ALA A 49 3.80 -1.93 16.57
N ASN A 50 4.83 -1.12 16.77
CA ASN A 50 5.05 -0.20 17.89
C ASN A 50 4.71 1.26 17.56
N ILE A 51 4.17 1.55 16.38
CA ILE A 51 3.69 2.90 16.02
C ILE A 51 2.18 2.96 16.13
N GLN A 52 1.66 4.11 16.56
CA GLN A 52 0.22 4.36 16.60
C GLN A 52 -0.26 4.74 15.20
N THR A 53 -1.21 3.98 14.68
CA THR A 53 -1.92 4.27 13.43
C THR A 53 -3.41 4.42 13.71
N LYS A 54 -4.11 5.14 12.83
CA LYS A 54 -5.58 5.19 12.84
C LYS A 54 -6.14 3.78 12.64
N ASN A 55 -7.17 3.43 13.39
CA ASN A 55 -7.84 2.12 13.35
C ASN A 55 -6.90 0.89 13.53
N ASN A 56 -5.71 1.08 14.10
CA ASN A 56 -4.68 0.05 14.24
C ASN A 56 -4.29 -0.62 12.91
N ILE A 57 -4.39 0.11 11.81
CA ILE A 57 -3.94 -0.35 10.48
C ILE A 57 -2.45 -0.69 10.58
N ASN A 58 -2.10 -1.90 10.14
CA ASN A 58 -0.74 -2.41 10.23
C ASN A 58 -0.22 -3.02 8.91
N LEU A 59 -1.10 -3.07 7.90
CA LEU A 59 -0.76 -3.48 6.56
C LEU A 59 -1.56 -2.62 5.59
N VAL A 60 -0.87 -2.04 4.61
CA VAL A 60 -1.49 -1.32 3.51
C VAL A 60 -1.08 -2.00 2.21
N LEU A 61 -2.06 -2.35 1.39
CA LEU A 61 -1.83 -2.89 0.05
C LEU A 61 -2.15 -1.82 -0.97
N ILE A 62 -1.29 -1.69 -1.98
CA ILE A 62 -1.49 -0.79 -3.12
C ILE A 62 -1.40 -1.64 -4.37
N THR A 63 -2.55 -1.85 -5.00
CA THR A 63 -2.66 -2.62 -6.23
C THR A 63 -2.65 -1.66 -7.41
N TYR A 64 -1.85 -1.96 -8.44
CA TYR A 64 -1.93 -1.22 -9.71
C TYR A 64 -2.89 -1.91 -10.66
N ASN A 65 -3.97 -1.22 -11.01
CA ASN A 65 -4.96 -1.70 -11.96
C ASN A 65 -4.52 -1.41 -13.40
N ILE A 66 -3.86 -2.38 -14.02
CA ILE A 66 -3.31 -2.27 -15.38
C ILE A 66 -4.38 -1.88 -16.43
N GLY A 67 -5.64 -2.32 -16.25
CA GLY A 67 -6.70 -2.07 -17.23
C GLY A 67 -7.26 -0.64 -17.19
N LEU A 68 -7.07 0.06 -16.06
CA LEU A 68 -7.63 1.39 -15.81
C LEU A 68 -6.55 2.46 -15.60
N ASP A 69 -5.29 2.07 -15.45
CA ASP A 69 -4.15 2.96 -15.16
C ASP A 69 -4.36 3.79 -13.88
N VAL A 70 -4.87 3.12 -12.84
CA VAL A 70 -5.12 3.69 -11.50
C VAL A 70 -4.69 2.72 -10.40
N TYR A 71 -4.60 3.19 -9.17
CA TYR A 71 -4.30 2.38 -7.99
C TYR A 71 -5.57 2.02 -7.20
N GLU A 72 -5.46 0.97 -6.39
CA GLU A 72 -6.46 0.59 -5.39
C GLU A 72 -5.75 0.42 -4.04
N TYR A 73 -6.24 1.11 -3.00
CA TYR A 73 -5.79 0.93 -1.63
C TYR A 73 -6.62 -0.12 -0.91
N THR A 74 -5.98 -0.99 -0.13
CA THR A 74 -6.63 -1.81 0.90
C THR A 74 -5.91 -1.62 2.23
N PHE A 75 -6.60 -1.05 3.21
CA PHE A 75 -6.09 -0.81 4.57
C PHE A 75 -6.53 -1.94 5.50
N ILE A 76 -5.58 -2.56 6.19
CA ILE A 76 -5.80 -3.82 6.91
C ILE A 76 -5.31 -3.71 8.35
N ASN A 77 -6.14 -4.18 9.28
CA ASN A 77 -5.72 -4.53 10.62
C ASN A 77 -5.61 -6.07 10.72
N SER A 78 -4.41 -6.59 10.45
CA SER A 78 -4.16 -8.04 10.45
C SER A 78 -4.25 -8.71 11.84
N ARG A 79 -4.40 -7.93 12.92
CA ARG A 79 -4.53 -8.43 14.30
C ARG A 79 -5.96 -8.81 14.65
N ILE A 80 -6.95 -8.41 13.84
CA ILE A 80 -8.34 -8.84 14.05
C ILE A 80 -8.42 -10.36 13.80
N PRO A 81 -8.94 -11.16 14.76
CA PRO A 81 -9.01 -12.61 14.60
C PRO A 81 -9.87 -13.03 13.41
N ASP A 82 -11.03 -12.39 13.26
CA ASP A 82 -11.97 -12.59 12.16
C ASP A 82 -11.40 -12.02 10.85
N THR A 83 -11.03 -12.90 9.92
CA THR A 83 -10.36 -12.53 8.66
C THR A 83 -11.21 -11.65 7.77
N GLU A 84 -12.53 -11.82 7.78
CA GLU A 84 -13.47 -11.04 6.96
C GLU A 84 -13.55 -9.58 7.44
N LYS A 85 -13.25 -9.34 8.73
CA LYS A 85 -13.27 -8.01 9.35
C LYS A 85 -11.90 -7.32 9.37
N ARG A 86 -10.86 -7.94 8.79
CA ARG A 86 -9.51 -7.35 8.78
C ARG A 86 -9.39 -6.14 7.87
N ILE A 87 -10.21 -6.06 6.83
CA ILE A 87 -10.24 -4.93 5.90
C ILE A 87 -10.94 -3.77 6.62
N ILE A 88 -10.17 -2.71 6.87
CA ILE A 88 -10.66 -1.49 7.51
C ILE A 88 -11.29 -0.56 6.47
N LYS A 89 -10.65 -0.45 5.30
CA LYS A 89 -11.12 0.41 4.21
C LYS A 89 -10.52 -0.04 2.88
N GLN A 90 -11.28 0.14 1.81
CA GLN A 90 -10.80 0.08 0.43
C GLN A 90 -11.11 1.40 -0.28
N ILE A 91 -10.22 1.81 -1.17
CA ILE A 91 -10.38 3.00 -2.01
C ILE A 91 -9.95 2.60 -3.41
N ASP A 92 -10.87 2.66 -4.36
CA ASP A 92 -10.62 2.35 -5.76
C ASP A 92 -10.34 3.65 -6.54
N GLU A 93 -9.85 3.51 -7.77
CA GLU A 93 -9.62 4.63 -8.71
C GLU A 93 -8.75 5.76 -8.12
N VAL A 94 -7.67 5.37 -7.44
CA VAL A 94 -6.72 6.30 -6.82
C VAL A 94 -5.69 6.73 -7.85
N TYR A 95 -5.55 8.04 -8.07
CA TYR A 95 -4.52 8.58 -8.95
C TYR A 95 -3.18 8.73 -8.23
N THR A 96 -2.10 8.82 -9.00
CA THR A 96 -0.72 8.99 -8.48
C THR A 96 -0.62 10.15 -7.48
N ASP A 97 -1.22 11.29 -7.81
CA ASP A 97 -1.11 12.51 -7.00
C ASP A 97 -1.84 12.39 -5.66
N ASP A 98 -2.80 11.46 -5.55
CA ASP A 98 -3.58 11.23 -4.33
C ASP A 98 -2.97 10.16 -3.41
N LEU A 99 -1.96 9.41 -3.87
CA LEU A 99 -1.39 8.27 -3.12
C LEU A 99 -0.95 8.67 -1.72
N ILE A 100 -0.17 9.75 -1.62
CA ILE A 100 0.35 10.24 -0.35
C ILE A 100 -0.81 10.69 0.54
N GLN A 101 -1.71 11.53 0.02
CA GLN A 101 -2.83 12.07 0.79
C GLN A 101 -3.70 10.96 1.40
N TYR A 102 -4.09 9.96 0.61
CA TYR A 102 -4.92 8.86 1.12
C TYR A 102 -4.18 7.99 2.13
N PHE A 103 -2.89 7.73 1.91
CA PHE A 103 -2.07 7.00 2.88
C PHE A 103 -2.04 7.73 4.22
N GLU A 104 -1.72 9.02 4.24
CA GLU A 104 -1.63 9.80 5.48
C GLU A 104 -3.00 9.91 6.17
N GLN A 105 -4.07 10.19 5.41
CA GLN A 105 -5.43 10.34 5.93
C GLN A 105 -5.96 9.07 6.61
N GLU A 106 -5.65 7.90 6.04
CA GLU A 106 -6.17 6.63 6.55
C GLU A 106 -5.25 5.93 7.54
N THR A 107 -3.93 6.13 7.47
CA THR A 107 -2.99 5.57 8.47
C THR A 107 -2.72 6.50 9.64
N GLY A 108 -2.88 7.82 9.45
CA GLY A 108 -2.48 8.85 10.41
C GLY A 108 -0.96 9.08 10.46
N LEU A 109 -0.19 8.51 9.53
CA LEU A 109 1.26 8.67 9.47
C LEU A 109 1.64 9.65 8.36
N TYR A 110 2.42 10.67 8.69
CA TYR A 110 3.06 11.51 7.67
C TYR A 110 4.13 10.71 6.93
N CYS A 111 4.13 10.79 5.61
CA CYS A 111 5.05 10.07 4.75
C CYS A 111 5.69 10.94 3.66
N TYR A 112 5.33 12.23 3.62
CA TYR A 112 5.96 13.24 2.78
C TYR A 112 6.26 14.53 3.58
N LEU A 113 7.21 15.34 3.08
CA LEU A 113 7.65 16.61 3.69
C LEU A 113 7.12 17.80 2.91
#